data_AF-A0A246U993-F1
#
_entry.id   AF-A0A246U993-F1
#
_cell.length_a   1.000
_cell.length_b   1.000
_cell.length_c   1.000
_cell.angle_alpha   90.00
_cell.angle_beta   90.00
_cell.angle_gamma   90.00
#
_symmetry.space_group_name_H-M   'P 1'
#
loop_
_entity.id
_entity.type
_entity.pdbx_description
1 polymer ?
#
loop_
_entity_poly.entity_id
_entity_poly.type
_entity_poly.pdbx_seq_one_letter_code
_entity_poly.pdbx_strand_id
1 'polypeptide(L)' 'MTDTTAEQLVFTLRVAQEIASLESPDYDLVLLLIQKALQVAKQEALRHGIVIDFDDVSEREH' A
#
# COMPACT_ATOMS: atom_id res chain seq x y z
N MET A 1 -22.93 1.42 0.22
CA MET A 1 -21.48 1.64 0.10
C MET A 1 -20.84 0.43 0.77
N THR A 2 -20.04 -0.35 0.05
CA THR A 2 -19.35 -1.49 0.66
C THR A 2 -18.33 -0.94 1.63
N ASP A 3 -18.47 -1.25 2.92
CA ASP A 3 -17.42 -1.00 3.91
C ASP A 3 -16.20 -1.81 3.48
N THR A 4 -15.28 -1.17 2.77
CA THR A 4 -14.00 -1.77 2.39
C THR A 4 -13.20 -1.91 3.67
N THR A 5 -12.88 -3.14 4.05
CA THR A 5 -12.04 -3.36 5.24
C THR A 5 -10.64 -2.81 4.99
N ALA A 6 -9.96 -2.37 6.05
CA ALA A 6 -8.61 -1.82 5.92
C ALA A 6 -7.65 -2.80 5.22
N GLU A 7 -7.84 -4.10 5.41
CA GLU A 7 -7.11 -5.19 4.75
C GLU A 7 -7.32 -5.18 3.23
N GLN A 8 -8.56 -5.03 2.76
CA GLN A 8 -8.88 -4.96 1.33
C GLN A 8 -8.25 -3.73 0.67
N LEU A 9 -8.32 -2.57 1.34
CA LEU A 9 -7.70 -1.35 0.84
C LEU A 9 -6.18 -1.48 0.74
N VAL A 10 -5.55 -2.06 1.77
CA VAL A 10 -4.11 -2.34 1.79
C VAL A 10 -3.71 -3.27 0.64
N PHE A 11 -4.47 -4.35 0.43
CA PHE A 11 -4.22 -5.28 -0.67
C PHE A 11 -4.31 -4.59 -2.03
N THR A 12 -5.37 -3.81 -2.27
CA THR A 12 -5.54 -3.08 -3.53
C THR A 12 -4.41 -2.09 -3.79
N LEU A 13 -3.92 -1.39 -2.77
CA LEU A 13 -2.80 -0.46 -2.90
C LEU A 13 -1.48 -1.16 -3.25
N ARG A 14 -1.24 -2.37 -2.75
CA ARG A 14 -0.07 -3.18 -3.15
C ARG A 14 -0.12 -3.58 -4.61
N VAL A 15 -1.27 -4.08 -5.08
CA VAL A 15 -1.45 -4.44 -6.49
C VAL A 15 -1.22 -3.21 -7.40
N ALA A 16 -1.73 -2.04 -6.99
CA ALA A 16 -1.47 -0.80 -7.72
C ALA A 16 0.04 -0.45 -7.76
N GLN A 17 0.79 -0.75 -6.70
CA GLN A 17 2.24 -0.50 -6.63
C GLN A 17 3.01 -1.36 -7.62
N GLU A 18 2.67 -2.65 -7.67
CA GLU A 18 3.28 -3.63 -8.57
C GLU A 18 3.00 -3.25 -10.04
N ILE A 19 1.76 -2.92 -10.37
CA ILE A 19 1.39 -2.46 -11.73
C ILE A 19 2.14 -1.17 -12.09
N ALA A 20 2.21 -0.21 -11.17
CA ALA A 20 2.92 1.05 -11.40
C ALA A 20 4.42 0.83 -11.71
N SER A 21 5.06 -0.15 -11.05
CA SER A 21 6.47 -0.50 -11.29
C SER A 21 6.74 -1.07 -12.67
N LEU A 22 5.74 -1.68 -13.29
CA LEU A 22 5.85 -2.33 -14.59
C LEU A 22 5.50 -1.38 -15.75
N GLU A 23 4.60 -0.43 -15.55
CA GLU A 23 3.96 0.30 -16.67
C GLU A 23 4.13 1.82 -16.64
N SER A 24 4.66 2.42 -15.57
CA SER A 24 4.60 3.88 -15.42
C SER A 24 5.90 4.62 -15.78
N PRO A 25 5.86 5.62 -16.69
CA PRO A 25 7.00 6.52 -16.92
C PRO A 25 7.26 7.48 -15.74
N ASP A 26 6.25 7.70 -14.89
CA ASP A 26 6.33 8.52 -13.66
C ASP A 26 6.23 7.64 -12.41
N TYR A 27 6.94 6.51 -12.42
CA TYR A 27 6.95 5.52 -11.36
C TYR A 27 7.11 6.12 -9.96
N ASP A 28 8.00 7.09 -9.79
CA ASP A 28 8.28 7.73 -8.50
C ASP A 28 7.06 8.46 -7.92
N LEU A 29 6.27 9.15 -8.76
CA LEU A 29 5.08 9.87 -8.31
C LEU A 29 3.98 8.88 -7.90
N VAL A 30 3.78 7.83 -8.69
CA VAL A 30 2.78 6.80 -8.41
C VAL A 30 3.14 6.03 -7.14
N LEU A 31 4.41 5.66 -6.99
CA LEU A 31 4.96 5.02 -5.79
C LEU A 31 4.73 5.89 -4.55
N LEU A 32 5.02 7.18 -4.63
CA LEU A 32 4.82 8.13 -3.52
C LEU A 32 3.34 8.19 -3.09
N LEU A 33 2.42 8.28 -4.04
CA LEU A 33 0.98 8.33 -3.77
C LEU A 33 0.49 7.03 -3.09
N ILE A 34 1.00 5.88 -3.54
CA ILE A 34 0.64 4.57 -2.98
C ILE A 34 1.21 4.39 -1.57
N GLN A 35 2.47 4.77 -1.34
CA GLN A 35 3.07 4.75 0.00
C GLN A 35 2.27 5.62 0.98
N LYS A 36 1.83 6.80 0.54
CA LYS A 36 1.02 7.71 1.35
C LYS A 36 -0.35 7.10 1.67
N ALA A 37 -1.01 6.49 0.69
CA ALA A 37 -2.30 5.83 0.89
C ALA A 37 -2.18 4.63 1.85
N LEU A 38 -1.11 3.83 1.72
CA LEU A 38 -0.81 2.72 2.63
C LEU A 38 -0.61 3.22 4.06
N GLN A 39 0.15 4.30 4.26
CA GLN A 39 0.37 4.87 5.57
C GLN A 39 -0.94 5.33 6.24
N VAL A 40 -1.83 5.99 5.48
CA VAL A 40 -3.15 6.41 5.99
C VAL A 40 -4.00 5.20 6.37
N ALA A 41 -4.04 4.16 5.52
CA ALA A 41 -4.78 2.94 5.79
C ALA A 41 -4.27 2.21 7.05
N LYS A 42 -2.95 2.14 7.25
CA LYS A 42 -2.34 1.57 8.46
C LYS A 42 -2.74 2.34 9.72
N GLN A 43 -2.69 3.67 9.67
CA GLN A 43 -3.07 4.51 10.82
C GLN A 43 -4.53 4.31 11.19
N GLU A 44 -5.42 4.21 10.19
CA GLU A 44 -6.82 3.94 10.45
C GLU A 44 -7.04 2.52 11.00
N ALA A 45 -6.38 1.51 10.43
CA ALA A 45 -6.42 0.14 10.95
C ALA A 45 -5.98 0.07 12.43
N LEU A 46 -4.90 0.76 12.77
CA LEU A 46 -4.39 0.84 14.14
C LEU A 46 -5.40 1.50 15.09
N ARG A 47 -6.11 2.55 14.65
CA ARG A 47 -7.19 3.18 15.44
C ARG A 47 -8.32 2.21 15.76
N HIS A 48 -8.54 1.21 14.90
CA HIS A 48 -9.50 0.13 15.11
C HIS A 48 -8.90 -1.11 15.81
N GLY A 49 -7.65 -1.04 16.30
CA GLY A 49 -6.98 -2.14 16.99
C GLY A 49 -6.44 -3.23 16.07
N ILE A 50 -6.38 -2.98 14.75
CA ILE A 50 -5.89 -3.93 13.75
C ILE A 50 -4.42 -3.58 13.44
N VAL A 51 -3.52 -4.51 13.75
CA VAL A 51 -2.10 -4.38 13.43
C VAL A 51 -1.86 -5.04 12.07
N ILE A 52 -1.39 -4.25 11.11
CA ILE A 52 -1.00 -4.74 9.79
C ILE A 52 0.51 -4.60 9.69
N ASP A 53 1.20 -5.74 9.77
CA ASP A 53 2.65 -5.81 9.54
C ASP A 53 2.93 -6.00 8.05
N PHE A 54 3.99 -5.37 7.57
CA PHE A 54 4.40 -5.43 6.18
C PHE A 54 5.85 -5.90 6.18
N ASP A 55 6.11 -7.04 5.56
CA ASP A 55 7.47 -7.35 5.13
C ASP A 55 7.93 -6.20 4.22
N ASP A 56 8.91 -5.43 4.69
CA ASP A 56 9.60 -4.46 3.87
C ASP A 56 10.24 -5.24 2.73
N VAL A 57 9.70 -5.09 1.53
CA VAL A 57 10.36 -5.53 0.29
C VAL A 57 11.50 -4.55 -0.02
N SER A 58 12.37 -4.30 0.97
CA SER A 58 13.57 -3.47 0.83
C SER A 58 14.86 -4.31 0.79
N GLU A 59 14.77 -5.64 0.83
CA GLU A 59 15.94 -6.52 0.66
C GLU A 59 15.66 -7.67 -0.29
N ARG A 60 15.44 -7.36 -1.57
CA ARG A 60 15.60 -8.34 -2.65
C ARG A 60 16.32 -7.77 -3.86
N GLU A 61 17.43 -7.08 -3.65
CA GLU A 61 18.50 -6.98 -4.65
C GLU A 61 19.86 -7.00 -3.92
N HIS A 62 20.47 -8.19 -3.86
CA HIS A 62 21.91 -8.40 -3.72
C HIS A 62 22.38 -9.07 -5.00
#